data_AF-A0A7W4ZAQ2-F1
#
_entry.id   AF-A0A7W4ZAQ2-F1
#
_cell.length_a   1.000
_cell.length_b   1.000
_cell.length_c   1.000
_cell.angle_alpha   90.00
_cell.angle_beta   90.00
_cell.angle_gamma   90.00
#
_symmetry.space_group_name_H-M   'P 1'
#
loop_
_entity.id
_entity.type
_entity.pdbx_description
1 polymer ?
#
loop_
_entity_poly.entity_id
_entity_poly.type
_entity_poly.pdbx_seq_one_letter_code
_entity_poly.pdbx_strand_id
1 'polypeptide(L)'
;MKLLTSERLNLVIAVCAVLISGASFYATYLQANAAEKQVRAMTLPLVRFEHSNYSGELQRPLISFNLRNAGVGPAIVESILLEYKGETYHSIDDFLSACCREEASDLDHELESLENQRDYKSLAENDVGTNPLTGTVIPGQSSYVFVSFLQSDLNGEYWKKLNEERWYLTIKSCYCSLLGECYWSSSNNTAIPTELCPSDS
;
A
#
# COMPACT_ATOMS: atom_id res chain seq x y z
N MET A 1 21.41 -18.65 -69.92
CA MET A 1 20.74 -18.64 -68.60
C MET A 1 20.76 -20.08 -68.09
N LYS A 2 21.73 -20.46 -67.25
CA LYS A 2 21.90 -21.86 -66.79
C LYS A 2 20.69 -22.24 -65.92
N LEU A 3 19.91 -23.21 -66.37
CA LEU A 3 18.81 -23.82 -65.63
C LEU A 3 19.35 -24.33 -64.28
N LEU A 4 18.86 -23.77 -63.17
CA LEU A 4 19.11 -24.33 -61.85
C LEU A 4 18.48 -25.73 -61.78
N THR A 5 19.27 -26.72 -61.37
CA THR A 5 18.81 -28.09 -61.12
C THR A 5 17.76 -28.11 -59.99
N SER A 6 16.75 -28.98 -60.10
CA SER A 6 15.59 -29.07 -59.18
C SER A 6 15.98 -29.15 -57.69
N GLU A 7 17.10 -29.81 -57.36
CA GLU A 7 17.63 -29.89 -56.00
C GLU A 7 18.02 -28.53 -55.42
N ARG A 8 18.64 -27.65 -56.23
CA ARG A 8 19.01 -26.30 -55.79
C ARG A 8 17.79 -25.42 -55.55
N LEU A 9 16.70 -25.66 -56.30
CA LEU A 9 15.44 -24.94 -56.10
C LEU A 9 14.79 -25.32 -54.77
N ASN A 10 14.72 -26.62 -54.45
CA ASN A 10 14.16 -27.10 -53.19
C ASN A 10 14.96 -26.62 -51.98
N LEU A 11 16.30 -26.58 -52.09
CA LEU A 11 17.18 -26.02 -51.05
C LEU A 11 16.86 -24.54 -50.80
N VAL A 12 16.71 -23.73 -51.86
CA VAL A 12 16.39 -22.30 -51.73
C VAL A 12 15.03 -22.10 -51.07
N ILE A 13 14.02 -22.87 -51.47
CA ILE A 13 12.68 -22.79 -50.88
C ILE A 13 12.72 -23.14 -49.39
N ALA A 14 13.42 -24.22 -49.02
CA ALA A 14 13.57 -24.63 -47.62
C ALA A 14 14.27 -23.56 -46.77
N VAL A 15 15.35 -22.95 -47.28
CA VAL A 15 16.06 -21.86 -46.58
C VAL A 15 15.17 -20.63 -46.42
N CYS A 16 14.44 -20.23 -47.47
CA CYS A 16 13.48 -19.13 -47.38
C CYS A 16 12.39 -19.40 -46.34
N ALA A 17 11.85 -20.62 -46.29
CA ALA A 17 10.84 -20.99 -45.31
C ALA A 17 11.35 -20.88 -43.87
N VAL A 18 12.58 -21.34 -43.59
CA VAL A 18 13.23 -21.19 -42.27
C VAL A 18 13.44 -19.72 -41.91
N LEU A 19 13.91 -18.90 -42.86
CA LEU A 19 14.11 -17.47 -42.64
C LEU A 19 12.79 -16.74 -42.34
N ILE A 20 11.73 -17.03 -43.09
CA ILE A 20 10.39 -16.46 -42.85
C ILE A 20 9.90 -16.89 -41.47
N SER A 21 10.01 -18.17 -41.12
CA SER A 21 9.62 -18.69 -39.80
C SER A 21 10.37 -17.99 -38.67
N GLY A 22 11.67 -17.76 -38.81
CA GLY A 22 12.48 -17.04 -37.82
C GLY A 22 12.04 -15.58 -37.65
N ALA A 23 11.80 -14.89 -38.75
CA ALA A 23 11.31 -13.51 -38.73
C ALA A 23 9.91 -13.39 -38.12
N SER A 24 8.99 -14.30 -38.46
CA SER A 24 7.65 -14.37 -37.87
C SER A 24 7.69 -14.63 -36.37
N PHE A 25 8.50 -15.60 -35.93
CA PHE A 25 8.67 -15.89 -34.50
C PHE A 25 9.22 -14.67 -33.74
N TYR A 26 10.22 -13.99 -34.31
CA TYR A 26 10.80 -12.79 -33.70
C TYR A 26 9.78 -11.65 -33.59
N ALA A 27 8.97 -11.42 -34.64
CA ALA A 27 7.92 -10.41 -34.62
C ALA A 27 6.87 -10.72 -33.54
N THR A 28 6.44 -11.99 -33.42
CA THR A 28 5.51 -12.43 -32.36
C THR A 28 6.11 -12.24 -30.97
N TYR A 29 7.39 -12.57 -30.77
CA TYR A 29 8.09 -12.36 -29.51
C TYR A 29 8.10 -10.87 -29.10
N LEU A 30 8.39 -9.98 -30.05
CA LEU A 30 8.36 -8.54 -29.79
C LEU A 30 6.96 -8.04 -29.43
N GLN A 31 5.93 -8.55 -30.11
CA GLN A 31 4.53 -8.24 -29.79
C GLN A 31 4.14 -8.74 -28.39
N ALA A 32 4.55 -9.95 -28.01
CA ALA A 32 4.29 -10.51 -26.69
C ALA A 32 4.92 -9.65 -25.57
N ASN A 33 6.18 -9.23 -25.75
CA ASN A 33 6.88 -8.37 -24.79
C ASN A 33 6.22 -6.97 -24.68
N ALA A 34 5.77 -6.40 -25.81
CA ALA A 34 5.05 -5.13 -25.78
C ALA A 34 3.71 -5.25 -25.05
N ALA A 35 2.97 -6.34 -25.28
CA ALA A 35 1.71 -6.63 -24.59
C ALA A 35 1.92 -6.81 -23.08
N GLU A 36 2.96 -7.54 -22.68
CA GLU A 36 3.30 -7.73 -21.26
C GLU A 36 3.57 -6.39 -20.55
N LYS A 37 4.40 -5.53 -21.15
CA LYS A 37 4.68 -4.19 -20.59
C LYS A 37 3.41 -3.34 -20.47
N GLN A 38 2.50 -3.45 -21.44
CA GLN A 38 1.23 -2.73 -21.40
C GLN A 38 0.37 -3.21 -20.22
N VAL A 39 0.27 -4.53 -20.00
CA VAL A 39 -0.49 -5.08 -18.86
C VAL A 39 0.11 -4.60 -17.55
N ARG A 40 1.44 -4.69 -17.37
CA ARG A 40 2.11 -4.23 -16.16
C ARG A 40 1.86 -2.75 -15.86
N ALA A 41 1.90 -1.90 -16.89
CA ALA A 41 1.58 -0.47 -16.74
C ALA A 41 0.10 -0.24 -16.35
N MET A 42 -0.82 -1.06 -16.87
CA MET A 42 -2.25 -1.00 -16.51
C MET A 42 -2.56 -1.59 -15.13
N THR A 43 -1.63 -2.34 -14.53
CA THR A 43 -1.81 -2.97 -13.22
C THR A 43 -0.83 -2.44 -12.16
N LEU A 44 -0.15 -1.33 -12.41
CA LEU A 44 0.82 -0.77 -11.47
C LEU A 44 0.08 -0.24 -10.23
N PRO A 45 0.37 -0.78 -9.02
CA PRO A 45 -0.12 -0.20 -7.78
C PRO A 45 0.75 0.99 -7.36
N LEU A 46 0.15 1.95 -6.67
CA LEU A 46 0.87 3.08 -6.08
C LEU A 46 0.28 3.35 -4.68
N VAL A 47 0.80 2.64 -3.69
CA VAL A 47 0.35 2.79 -2.28
C VAL A 47 1.08 3.96 -1.64
N ARG A 48 0.33 4.82 -0.95
CA ARG A 48 0.84 5.99 -0.24
C ARG A 48 0.18 6.14 1.10
N PHE A 49 0.92 6.66 2.07
CA PHE A 49 0.36 7.04 3.36
C PHE A 49 -0.31 8.42 3.27
N GLU A 50 -1.54 8.51 3.75
CA GLU A 50 -2.30 9.76 3.90
C GLU A 50 -2.91 9.80 5.30
N HIS A 51 -3.03 10.99 5.87
CA HIS A 51 -3.71 11.22 7.14
C HIS A 51 -4.70 12.37 7.04
N SER A 52 -5.78 12.33 7.80
CA SER A 52 -6.73 13.44 7.94
C SER A 52 -7.10 13.67 9.40
N ASN A 53 -7.73 14.80 9.70
CA ASN A 53 -8.23 15.14 11.03
C ASN A 53 -9.74 15.53 11.01
N TYR A 54 -10.41 15.34 9.88
CA TYR A 54 -11.82 15.66 9.72
C TYR A 54 -12.49 14.65 8.78
N SER A 55 -13.68 14.18 9.17
CA SER A 55 -14.53 13.34 8.33
C SER A 55 -15.68 14.15 7.76
N GLY A 56 -15.74 14.27 6.42
CA GLY A 56 -16.87 14.91 5.74
C GLY A 56 -18.17 14.12 5.85
N GLU A 57 -18.08 12.80 6.04
CA GLU A 57 -19.25 11.90 6.20
C GLU A 57 -19.89 12.06 7.58
N LEU A 58 -19.07 12.03 8.63
CA LEU A 58 -19.54 12.19 10.01
C LEU A 58 -19.75 13.65 10.40
N GLN A 59 -19.26 14.59 9.58
CA GLN A 59 -19.20 16.04 9.87
C GLN A 59 -18.54 16.36 11.22
N ARG A 60 -17.58 15.54 11.64
CA ARG A 60 -16.89 15.64 12.94
C ARG A 60 -15.37 15.50 12.80
N PRO A 61 -14.59 16.04 13.74
CA PRO A 61 -13.15 15.81 13.81
C PRO A 61 -12.85 14.32 14.02
N LEU A 62 -12.13 13.74 13.09
CA LEU A 62 -11.75 12.33 13.06
C LEU A 62 -10.32 12.27 12.56
N ILE A 63 -9.39 11.83 13.40
CA ILE A 63 -8.06 11.47 12.92
C ILE A 63 -8.20 10.15 12.20
N SER A 64 -7.77 10.11 10.94
CA SER A 64 -7.69 8.86 10.20
C SER A 64 -6.33 8.72 9.56
N PHE A 65 -5.75 7.53 9.69
CA PHE A 65 -4.55 7.13 8.97
C PHE A 65 -4.95 6.11 7.92
N ASN A 66 -4.58 6.37 6.66
CA ASN A 66 -4.96 5.50 5.56
C ASN A 66 -3.80 5.25 4.60
N LEU A 67 -3.79 4.05 4.05
CA LEU A 67 -2.98 3.70 2.89
C LEU A 67 -3.86 3.83 1.66
N ARG A 68 -3.54 4.80 0.80
CA ARG A 68 -4.24 5.03 -0.46
C ARG A 68 -3.47 4.42 -1.62
N ASN A 69 -4.13 3.54 -2.35
CA ASN A 69 -3.63 3.07 -3.63
C ASN A 69 -4.12 4.00 -4.75
N ALA A 70 -3.27 4.91 -5.19
CA ALA A 70 -3.51 5.82 -6.32
C ALA A 70 -3.14 5.18 -7.68
N GLY A 71 -2.78 3.90 -7.68
CA GLY A 71 -2.54 3.10 -8.87
C GLY A 71 -3.82 2.41 -9.35
N VAL A 72 -3.71 1.75 -10.51
CA VAL A 72 -4.85 1.06 -11.15
C VAL A 72 -4.97 -0.38 -10.64
N GLY A 73 -3.84 -1.04 -10.38
CA GLY A 73 -3.82 -2.41 -9.90
C GLY A 73 -3.96 -2.52 -8.38
N PRO A 74 -4.48 -3.64 -7.85
CA PRO A 74 -4.49 -3.92 -6.42
C PRO A 74 -3.08 -4.12 -5.87
N ALA A 75 -2.90 -3.74 -4.62
CA ALA A 75 -1.66 -3.89 -3.86
C ALA A 75 -1.88 -4.81 -2.67
N ILE A 76 -1.00 -5.78 -2.46
CA ILE A 76 -0.94 -6.61 -1.25
C ILE A 76 0.14 -6.02 -0.36
N VAL A 77 -0.23 -5.55 0.82
CA VAL A 77 0.73 -5.01 1.79
C VAL A 77 1.41 -6.16 2.51
N GLU A 78 2.72 -6.28 2.36
CA GLU A 78 3.53 -7.37 2.93
C GLU A 78 4.20 -6.94 4.24
N SER A 79 4.71 -5.71 4.29
CA SER A 79 5.34 -5.18 5.51
C SER A 79 5.27 -3.67 5.58
N ILE A 80 5.38 -3.16 6.81
CA ILE A 80 5.34 -1.73 7.11
C ILE A 80 6.50 -1.38 8.05
N LEU A 81 7.03 -0.18 7.88
CA LEU A 81 8.01 0.40 8.77
C LEU A 81 7.54 1.82 9.08
N LEU A 82 7.28 2.09 10.34
CA LEU A 82 6.87 3.39 10.82
C LEU A 82 8.11 4.13 11.31
N GLU A 83 8.30 5.37 10.86
CA GLU A 83 9.38 6.24 11.29
C GLU A 83 8.77 7.46 11.98
N TYR A 84 9.10 7.65 13.26
CA TYR A 84 8.61 8.76 14.07
C TYR A 84 9.75 9.36 14.87
N LYS A 85 9.99 10.66 14.70
CA LYS A 85 11.07 11.43 15.35
C LYS A 85 12.48 10.78 15.26
N GLY A 86 12.74 10.04 14.18
CA GLY A 86 14.03 9.37 13.94
C GLY A 86 14.14 7.96 14.52
N GLU A 87 13.11 7.47 15.22
CA GLU A 87 13.01 6.08 15.67
C GLU A 87 12.10 5.28 14.73
N THR A 88 12.34 3.96 14.67
CA THR A 88 11.58 3.03 13.83
C THR A 88 10.71 2.13 14.69
N TYR A 89 9.45 1.98 14.30
CA TYR A 89 8.43 1.15 14.95
C TYR A 89 7.82 0.17 13.93
N HIS A 90 7.35 -0.98 14.42
CA HIS A 90 6.81 -2.06 13.59
C HIS A 90 5.28 -2.17 13.68
N SER A 91 4.69 -1.65 14.75
CA SER A 91 3.24 -1.60 14.93
C SER A 91 2.75 -0.18 15.16
N ILE A 92 1.46 0.02 14.90
CA ILE A 92 0.78 1.27 15.24
C ILE A 92 0.71 1.47 16.74
N ASP A 93 0.52 0.39 17.50
CA ASP A 93 0.40 0.45 18.95
C ASP A 93 1.71 0.91 19.61
N ASP A 94 2.86 0.49 19.07
CA ASP A 94 4.18 0.98 19.50
C ASP A 94 4.32 2.48 19.25
N PHE A 95 3.87 2.96 18.07
CA PHE A 95 3.87 4.38 17.76
C PHE A 95 2.94 5.19 18.67
N LEU A 96 1.72 4.70 18.91
CA LEU A 96 0.75 5.37 19.80
C LEU A 96 1.31 5.46 21.23
N SER A 97 1.96 4.40 21.69
CA SER A 97 2.65 4.36 22.99
C SER A 97 3.84 5.33 23.05
N ALA A 98 4.61 5.46 21.97
CA ALA A 98 5.74 6.39 21.91
C ALA A 98 5.30 7.86 21.76
N CYS A 99 4.16 8.12 21.13
CA CYS A 99 3.62 9.46 20.93
C CYS A 99 2.94 10.02 22.18
N CYS A 100 2.00 9.25 22.74
CA CYS A 100 0.92 9.84 23.54
C CYS A 100 0.46 8.91 24.69
N ARG A 101 1.39 8.14 25.27
CA ARG A 101 1.11 7.23 26.40
C ARG A 101 0.61 7.96 27.65
N GLU A 102 1.10 9.16 27.91
CA GLU A 102 0.67 9.95 29.08
C GLU A 102 -0.81 10.32 28.94
N GLU A 103 -1.19 10.89 27.80
CA GLU A 103 -2.56 11.31 27.53
C GLU A 103 -3.53 10.13 27.41
N ALA A 104 -3.06 8.97 26.93
CA ALA A 104 -3.84 7.74 26.94
C ALA A 104 -4.11 7.25 28.38
N SER A 105 -3.09 7.28 29.25
CA SER A 105 -3.25 6.89 30.66
C SER A 105 -4.17 7.84 31.43
N ASP A 106 -4.11 9.14 31.15
CA ASP A 106 -5.00 10.13 31.76
C ASP A 106 -6.46 9.88 31.37
N LEU A 107 -6.70 9.57 30.09
CA LEU A 107 -8.02 9.17 29.60
C LEU A 107 -8.52 7.89 30.28
N ASP A 108 -7.68 6.86 30.42
CA ASP A 108 -8.05 5.61 31.09
C ASP A 108 -8.48 5.87 32.55
N HIS A 109 -7.74 6.70 33.29
CA HIS A 109 -8.11 7.07 34.66
C HIS A 109 -9.42 7.85 34.73
N GLU A 110 -9.68 8.75 33.78
CA GLU A 110 -10.94 9.48 33.70
C GLU A 110 -12.12 8.54 33.38
N LEU A 111 -11.93 7.58 32.48
CA LEU A 111 -12.93 6.57 32.13
C LEU A 111 -13.25 5.60 33.27
N GLU A 112 -12.25 5.12 34.01
CA GLU A 112 -12.43 4.28 35.21
C GLU A 112 -13.29 5.00 36.28
N SER A 113 -13.17 6.32 36.38
CA SER A 113 -14.00 7.12 37.30
C SER A 113 -15.48 7.17 36.88
N LEU A 114 -15.76 6.94 35.59
CA LEU A 114 -17.08 6.94 34.97
C LEU A 114 -17.70 5.53 34.84
N GLU A 115 -16.91 4.46 34.97
CA GLU A 115 -17.32 3.04 34.80
C GLU A 115 -18.46 2.57 35.73
N ASN A 116 -18.82 3.33 36.77
CA ASN A 116 -20.01 3.03 37.58
C ASN A 116 -21.34 3.18 36.81
N GLN A 117 -21.33 3.76 35.60
CA GLN A 117 -22.50 3.95 34.75
C GLN A 117 -22.29 3.23 33.41
N ARG A 118 -23.11 2.20 33.15
CA ARG A 118 -23.09 1.32 31.96
C ARG A 118 -23.38 2.07 30.64
N ASP A 119 -22.48 2.93 30.19
CA ASP A 119 -22.55 3.56 28.88
C ASP A 119 -21.43 3.07 27.95
N TYR A 120 -21.65 1.86 27.42
CA TYR A 120 -20.78 1.20 26.44
C TYR A 120 -20.54 2.06 25.18
N LYS A 121 -21.43 3.01 24.87
CA LYS A 121 -21.29 3.88 23.70
C LYS A 121 -20.25 4.98 23.90
N SER A 122 -20.07 5.46 25.13
CA SER A 122 -19.01 6.43 25.47
C SER A 122 -17.63 5.82 25.23
N LEU A 123 -17.41 4.58 25.70
CA LEU A 123 -16.12 3.88 25.57
C LEU A 123 -15.69 3.71 24.10
N ALA A 124 -16.62 3.34 23.21
CA ALA A 124 -16.32 3.14 21.80
C ALA A 124 -15.99 4.44 21.04
N GLU A 125 -16.49 5.60 21.49
CA GLU A 125 -16.17 6.90 20.88
C GLU A 125 -14.83 7.48 21.37
N ASN A 126 -14.31 6.95 22.49
CA ASN A 126 -13.06 7.40 23.13
C ASN A 126 -11.85 6.54 22.78
N ASP A 127 -12.06 5.36 22.19
CA ASP A 127 -11.00 4.42 21.86
C ASP A 127 -10.40 4.69 20.46
N VAL A 128 -9.14 4.30 20.29
CA VAL A 128 -8.44 4.36 19.01
C VAL A 128 -8.69 3.05 18.27
N GLY A 129 -9.50 3.11 17.22
CA GLY A 129 -9.72 1.95 16.36
C GLY A 129 -8.49 1.68 15.48
N THR A 130 -7.91 0.48 15.57
CA THR A 130 -6.80 0.03 14.72
C THR A 130 -7.21 -1.17 13.86
N ASN A 131 -6.76 -1.20 12.61
CA ASN A 131 -6.90 -2.37 11.73
C ASN A 131 -5.52 -2.91 11.33
N PRO A 132 -5.39 -4.23 11.12
CA PRO A 132 -4.13 -4.81 10.67
C PRO A 132 -3.72 -4.25 9.32
N LEU A 133 -2.42 -4.05 9.13
CA LEU A 133 -1.83 -3.53 7.91
C LEU A 133 -1.25 -4.64 7.03
N THR A 134 -0.56 -5.60 7.64
CA THR A 134 0.06 -6.74 6.95
C THR A 134 -0.97 -7.73 6.40
N GLY A 135 -0.73 -8.22 5.17
CA GLY A 135 -1.62 -9.16 4.47
C GLY A 135 -2.87 -8.53 3.88
N THR A 136 -3.00 -7.20 3.94
CA THR A 136 -4.19 -6.50 3.43
C THR A 136 -4.09 -6.24 1.94
N VAL A 137 -5.19 -6.47 1.23
CA VAL A 137 -5.32 -6.10 -0.19
C VAL A 137 -5.99 -4.73 -0.31
N ILE A 138 -5.31 -3.79 -0.95
CA ILE A 138 -5.82 -2.45 -1.25
C ILE A 138 -6.13 -2.36 -2.75
N PRO A 139 -7.42 -2.36 -3.15
CA PRO A 139 -7.81 -2.19 -4.55
C PRO A 139 -7.26 -0.90 -5.17
N GLY A 140 -7.10 -0.90 -6.50
CA GLY A 140 -6.75 0.32 -7.22
C GLY A 140 -7.77 1.43 -6.97
N GLN A 141 -7.28 2.67 -6.87
CA GLN A 141 -8.07 3.87 -6.61
C GLN A 141 -8.87 3.87 -5.29
N SER A 142 -8.44 3.08 -4.30
CA SER A 142 -9.10 2.97 -3.00
C SER A 142 -8.16 3.33 -1.84
N SER A 143 -8.75 3.57 -0.66
CA SER A 143 -8.03 3.81 0.58
C SER A 143 -8.41 2.75 1.62
N TYR A 144 -7.41 2.31 2.38
CA TYR A 144 -7.59 1.43 3.53
C TYR A 144 -7.27 2.21 4.80
N VAL A 145 -8.28 2.40 5.65
CA VAL A 145 -8.13 3.09 6.94
C VAL A 145 -7.68 2.10 7.99
N PHE A 146 -6.54 2.36 8.61
CA PHE A 146 -5.94 1.48 9.61
C PHE A 146 -5.84 2.11 11.00
N VAL A 147 -6.00 3.43 11.12
CA VAL A 147 -6.29 4.10 12.40
C VAL A 147 -7.48 5.01 12.21
N SER A 148 -8.39 4.99 13.17
CA SER A 148 -9.49 5.94 13.30
C SER A 148 -9.62 6.38 14.75
N PHE A 149 -9.58 7.68 14.99
CA PHE A 149 -9.75 8.25 16.33
C PHE A 149 -10.69 9.46 16.30
N LEU A 150 -11.92 9.24 16.77
CA LEU A 150 -12.98 10.24 16.76
C LEU A 150 -12.78 11.19 17.95
N GLN A 151 -12.92 12.49 17.73
CA GLN A 151 -12.86 13.43 18.85
C GLN A 151 -14.16 13.38 19.66
N SER A 152 -14.02 13.34 20.98
CA SER A 152 -15.09 13.44 21.97
C SER A 152 -14.75 14.50 23.02
N ASP A 153 -15.67 14.72 23.96
CA ASP A 153 -15.44 15.63 25.08
C ASP A 153 -14.43 15.07 26.11
N LEU A 154 -14.25 13.74 26.16
CA LEU A 154 -13.37 13.06 27.12
C LEU A 154 -11.95 12.88 26.59
N ASN A 155 -11.80 12.58 25.30
CA ASN A 155 -10.49 12.28 24.71
C ASN A 155 -9.77 13.49 24.11
N GLY A 156 -10.22 14.72 24.42
CA GLY A 156 -9.78 15.94 23.73
C GLY A 156 -8.28 16.18 23.77
N GLU A 157 -7.62 15.96 24.91
CA GLU A 157 -6.17 16.12 25.05
C GLU A 157 -5.40 15.05 24.27
N TYR A 158 -5.80 13.77 24.39
CA TYR A 158 -5.20 12.68 23.63
C TYR A 158 -5.36 12.88 22.12
N TRP A 159 -6.56 13.27 21.66
CA TRP A 159 -6.84 13.56 20.27
C TRP A 159 -5.98 14.70 19.73
N LYS A 160 -5.88 15.80 20.50
CA LYS A 160 -5.06 16.95 20.12
C LYS A 160 -3.59 16.57 20.02
N LYS A 161 -3.07 15.83 21.01
CA LYS A 161 -1.70 15.33 21.01
C LYS A 161 -1.42 14.49 19.76
N LEU A 162 -2.27 13.51 19.45
CA LEU A 162 -2.11 12.69 18.24
C LEU A 162 -2.18 13.53 16.95
N ASN A 163 -3.06 14.53 16.89
CA ASN A 163 -3.18 15.42 15.73
C ASN A 163 -1.94 16.32 15.52
N GLU A 164 -1.22 16.66 16.57
CA GLU A 164 0.05 17.38 16.48
C GLU A 164 1.19 16.44 16.06
N GLU A 165 1.27 15.26 16.67
CA GLU A 165 2.38 14.33 16.48
C GLU A 165 2.34 13.57 15.15
N ARG A 166 1.17 13.36 14.56
CA ARG A 166 1.00 12.65 13.27
C ARG A 166 1.80 13.26 12.12
N TRP A 167 2.18 14.54 12.18
CA TRP A 167 3.00 15.18 11.14
C TRP A 167 4.44 14.69 11.11
N TYR A 168 4.92 14.13 12.22
CA TYR A 168 6.26 13.54 12.33
C TYR A 168 6.29 12.06 11.96
N LEU A 169 5.12 11.47 11.68
CA LEU A 169 4.99 10.06 11.30
C LEU A 169 5.18 9.91 9.80
N THR A 170 6.14 9.09 9.41
CA THR A 170 6.31 8.60 8.03
C THR A 170 6.10 7.10 8.01
N ILE A 171 5.40 6.58 7.00
CA ILE A 171 5.22 5.15 6.81
C ILE A 171 5.90 4.74 5.51
N LYS A 172 6.80 3.76 5.63
CA LYS A 172 7.35 3.03 4.49
C LYS A 172 6.59 1.72 4.39
N SER A 173 6.01 1.45 3.23
CA SER A 173 5.27 0.22 2.98
C SER A 173 5.95 -0.58 1.88
N CYS A 174 6.09 -1.88 2.10
CA CYS A 174 6.41 -2.83 1.05
C CYS A 174 5.13 -3.52 0.61
N TYR A 175 4.86 -3.49 -0.69
CA TYR A 175 3.68 -4.11 -1.26
C TYR A 175 3.98 -4.75 -2.60
N CYS A 176 3.21 -5.78 -2.93
CA CYS A 176 3.32 -6.48 -4.20
C CYS A 176 2.03 -6.34 -5.02
N SER A 177 2.18 -6.31 -6.34
CA SER A 177 1.07 -6.44 -7.27
C SER A 177 0.59 -7.90 -7.31
N LEU A 178 -0.61 -8.14 -7.87
CA LEU A 178 -1.07 -9.52 -8.14
C LEU A 178 -0.19 -10.29 -9.14
N LEU A 179 0.67 -9.59 -9.89
CA LEU A 179 1.62 -10.21 -10.81
C LEU A 179 2.92 -10.64 -10.13
N GLY A 180 3.05 -10.39 -8.81
CA GLY A 180 4.24 -10.74 -8.03
C GLY A 180 5.37 -9.71 -8.10
N GLU A 181 5.13 -8.54 -8.70
CA GLU A 181 6.10 -7.44 -8.70
C GLU A 181 5.97 -6.64 -7.40
N CYS A 182 7.07 -6.50 -6.66
CA CYS A 182 7.08 -5.84 -5.36
C CYS A 182 7.75 -4.46 -5.40
N TYR A 183 7.29 -3.56 -4.55
CA TYR A 183 7.72 -2.17 -4.50
C TYR A 183 7.78 -1.67 -3.05
N TRP A 184 8.78 -0.84 -2.79
CA TRP A 184 8.80 0.04 -1.63
C TRP A 184 8.16 1.38 -1.99
N SER A 185 7.25 1.85 -1.14
CA SER A 185 6.84 3.26 -1.17
C SER A 185 7.11 3.95 0.16
N SER A 186 7.54 5.19 0.01
CA SER A 186 7.74 6.17 1.08
C SER A 186 6.90 7.40 0.76
N SER A 187 6.83 8.36 1.69
CA SER A 187 6.04 9.60 1.59
C SER A 187 6.28 10.45 0.32
N ASN A 188 7.33 10.17 -0.46
CA ASN A 188 7.69 10.88 -1.69
C ASN A 188 6.93 10.43 -2.96
N ASN A 189 5.80 9.72 -2.83
CA ASN A 189 4.96 9.27 -3.96
C ASN A 189 5.68 8.40 -5.00
N THR A 190 6.80 7.77 -4.64
CA THR A 190 7.55 6.89 -5.55
C THR A 190 7.36 5.43 -5.15
N ALA A 191 7.22 4.57 -6.16
CA ALA A 191 7.29 3.13 -6.03
C ALA A 191 8.67 2.68 -6.53
N ILE A 192 9.50 2.17 -5.62
CA ILE A 192 10.86 1.70 -5.91
C ILE A 192 10.78 0.17 -6.05
N PRO A 193 11.07 -0.40 -7.23
CA PRO A 193 11.04 -1.84 -7.43
C PRO A 193 12.01 -2.57 -6.48
N THR A 194 11.56 -3.68 -5.90
CA THR A 194 12.37 -4.57 -5.06
C THR A 194 12.14 -6.02 -5.45
N GLU A 195 13.14 -6.88 -5.29
CA GLU A 195 13.03 -8.31 -5.60
C GLU A 195 12.05 -9.02 -4.66
N LEU A 196 12.10 -8.70 -3.36
CA LEU A 196 11.16 -9.19 -2.35
C LEU A 196 10.89 -8.15 -1.27
N CYS A 197 9.74 -8.27 -0.64
CA CYS A 197 9.47 -7.66 0.64
C CYS A 197 10.06 -8.51 1.76
N PRO A 198 10.78 -7.92 2.73
CA PRO A 198 11.14 -8.65 3.93
C PRO A 198 9.84 -9.08 4.64
N SER A 199 9.74 -10.37 4.92
CA SER A 199 8.73 -10.90 5.83
C SER A 199 9.20 -10.60 7.24
N ASP A 200 8.39 -9.89 8.01
CA ASP A 200 8.61 -9.76 9.44
C ASP A 200 8.53 -11.19 10.04
N SER A 201 9.68 -11.72 10.44
CA SER A 201 9.84 -12.99 11.15
C SER A 201 9.92 -12.77 12.65
#